data_AF-A0ABD7I0C1-F1
#
_entry.id   AF-A0ABD7I0C1-F1
#
_cell.length_a   1.000
_cell.length_b   1.000
_cell.length_c   1.000
_cell.angle_alpha   90.00
_cell.angle_beta   90.00
_cell.angle_gamma   90.00
#
_symmetry.space_group_name_H-M   'P 1'
#
loop_
_entity.id
_entity.type
_entity.pdbx_description
1 polymer ?
#
loop_
_entity_poly.entity_id
_entity_poly.type
_entity_poly.pdbx_seq_one_letter_code
_entity_poly.pdbx_strand_id
1 'polypeptide(L)'
;MISDKQGREWLLQKLYDDGWKYYVKNIGDTAFVTTKRPVMNDGILDINSGGHVKCINNISKIMPKIERNEVLNIAEELGIVNWSEVPVDTPIFVRNSIEEVWKCRYFAEYKDGKVYTWRDGKTSWSNVISDRPVVWGYAELAEE
;
A
#
# COMPACT_ATOMS: atom_id res chain seq x y z
N MET A 1 -0.29 23.56 14.27
CA MET A 1 -0.86 22.38 14.96
C MET A 1 -1.24 21.38 13.88
N ILE A 2 -0.94 20.10 14.10
CA ILE A 2 -1.39 19.03 13.21
C ILE A 2 -2.86 18.72 13.51
N SER A 3 -3.65 18.40 12.48
CA SER A 3 -5.05 17.95 12.66
C SER A 3 -5.11 16.48 13.09
N ASP A 4 -6.21 16.05 13.70
CA ASP A 4 -6.45 14.65 14.06
C ASP A 4 -6.30 13.71 12.86
N LYS A 5 -6.76 14.14 11.68
CA LYS A 5 -6.63 13.39 10.42
C LYS A 5 -5.16 13.18 10.05
N GLN A 6 -4.38 14.26 10.00
CA GLN A 6 -2.95 14.19 9.69
C GLN A 6 -2.18 13.37 10.74
N GLY A 7 -2.55 13.46 12.02
CA GLY A 7 -1.95 12.65 13.08
C GLY A 7 -2.24 11.16 12.90
N ARG A 8 -3.47 10.80 12.48
CA ARG A 8 -3.85 9.41 12.18
C ARG A 8 -3.13 8.87 10.95
N GLU A 9 -3.08 9.63 9.86
CA GLU A 9 -2.35 9.25 8.64
C GLU A 9 -0.87 8.99 8.94
N TRP A 10 -0.24 9.88 9.73
CA TRP A 10 1.15 9.68 10.16
C TRP A 10 1.33 8.39 10.96
N LEU A 11 0.43 8.08 11.90
CA LEU A 11 0.48 6.84 12.69
C LEU A 11 0.33 5.60 11.81
N LEU A 12 -0.67 5.60 10.91
CA LEU A 12 -0.91 4.51 9.98
C LEU A 12 0.29 4.30 9.05
N GLN A 13 0.91 5.38 8.57
CA GLN A 13 2.13 5.30 7.77
C GLN A 13 3.26 4.63 8.55
N LYS A 14 3.48 4.99 9.81
CA LYS A 14 4.51 4.35 10.66
C LYS A 14 4.25 2.87 10.89
N LEU A 15 2.99 2.48 11.10
CA LEU A 15 2.61 1.07 11.18
C LEU A 15 2.91 0.34 9.87
N TYR A 16 2.57 0.95 8.73
CA TYR A 16 2.79 0.37 7.41
C TYR A 16 4.28 0.17 7.08
N ASP A 17 5.11 1.18 7.39
CA ASP A 17 6.56 1.18 7.23
C ASP A 17 7.21 0.06 8.08
N ASP A 18 6.69 -0.18 9.29
CA ASP A 18 7.10 -1.27 10.19
C ASP A 18 6.55 -2.66 9.78
N GLY A 19 5.80 -2.73 8.67
CA GLY A 19 5.29 -3.98 8.11
C GLY A 19 3.90 -4.40 8.56
N TRP A 20 3.22 -3.62 9.41
CA TRP A 20 1.82 -3.86 9.77
C TRP A 20 0.91 -3.43 8.63
N LYS A 21 0.11 -4.36 8.11
CA LYS A 21 -0.69 -4.13 6.88
C LYS A 21 -2.17 -3.95 7.15
N TYR A 22 -2.67 -4.49 8.27
CA TYR A 22 -4.08 -4.43 8.60
C TYR A 22 -4.30 -3.97 10.03
N TYR A 23 -5.33 -3.16 10.22
CA TYR A 23 -5.90 -2.82 11.52
C TYR A 23 -7.24 -3.54 11.67
N VAL A 24 -7.42 -4.27 12.76
CA VAL A 24 -8.55 -5.19 12.90
C VAL A 24 -9.17 -5.11 14.29
N LYS A 25 -10.46 -5.42 14.37
CA LYS A 25 -11.15 -5.63 15.64
C LYS A 25 -11.77 -7.02 15.68
N ASN A 26 -11.54 -7.72 16.78
CA ASN A 26 -12.21 -8.99 17.01
C ASN A 26 -13.67 -8.79 17.49
N ILE A 27 -14.38 -9.90 17.71
CA ILE A 27 -15.75 -9.90 18.21
C ILE A 27 -15.90 -9.24 19.60
N GLY A 28 -14.82 -9.22 20.39
CA GLY A 28 -14.74 -8.56 21.69
C GLY A 28 -14.38 -7.08 21.63
N ASP A 29 -14.44 -6.44 20.45
CA ASP A 29 -14.08 -5.03 20.23
C ASP A 29 -12.63 -4.68 20.60
N THR A 30 -11.76 -5.68 20.70
CA THR A 30 -10.34 -5.50 20.98
C THR A 30 -9.61 -5.23 19.68
N ALA A 31 -8.83 -4.14 19.68
CA ALA A 31 -8.07 -3.68 18.52
C ALA A 31 -6.70 -4.36 18.39
N PHE A 32 -6.38 -4.80 17.18
CA PHE A 32 -5.09 -5.39 16.81
C PHE A 32 -4.56 -4.82 15.50
N VAL A 33 -3.26 -5.00 15.27
CA VAL A 33 -2.65 -4.87 13.94
C VAL A 33 -2.04 -6.20 13.52
N THR A 34 -2.11 -6.50 12.22
CA THR A 34 -1.63 -7.76 11.65
C THR A 34 -0.83 -7.55 10.37
N THR A 35 0.11 -8.47 10.08
CA THR A 35 0.96 -8.42 8.87
C THR A 35 0.29 -9.03 7.63
N LYS A 36 -0.67 -9.93 7.83
CA LYS A 36 -1.48 -10.56 6.78
C LYS A 36 -2.96 -10.35 7.10
N ARG A 37 -3.80 -10.45 6.09
CA ARG A 37 -5.25 -10.32 6.25
C ARG A 37 -5.78 -11.51 7.06
N PRO A 38 -6.40 -11.29 8.22
CA PRO A 38 -7.01 -12.38 8.98
C PRO A 38 -8.22 -12.98 8.23
N VAL A 39 -8.49 -14.26 8.46
CA VAL A 39 -9.54 -15.03 7.81
C VAL A 39 -10.81 -15.02 8.66
N MET A 40 -11.96 -14.97 7.99
CA MET A 40 -13.26 -15.14 8.62
C MET A 40 -13.62 -16.63 8.65
N ASN A 41 -13.79 -17.19 9.85
CA ASN A 41 -14.18 -18.58 10.07
C ASN A 41 -15.49 -18.61 10.86
N ASP A 42 -16.54 -19.20 10.28
CA ASP A 42 -17.86 -19.32 10.92
C ASP A 42 -18.41 -17.99 11.50
N GLY A 43 -18.17 -16.89 10.78
CA GLY A 43 -18.60 -15.54 11.20
C GLY A 43 -17.75 -14.90 12.31
N ILE A 44 -16.65 -15.53 12.71
CA ILE A 44 -15.68 -15.00 13.66
C ILE A 44 -14.37 -14.70 12.93
N LEU A 45 -13.84 -13.49 13.14
CA LEU A 45 -12.56 -13.10 12.59
C LEU A 45 -11.43 -13.76 13.40
N ASP A 46 -10.73 -14.73 12.81
CA ASP A 46 -9.59 -15.40 13.44
C ASP A 46 -8.33 -14.54 13.32
N ILE A 47 -8.07 -13.73 14.35
CA ILE A 47 -6.93 -12.80 14.39
C ILE A 47 -5.58 -13.53 14.25
N ASN A 48 -5.47 -14.77 14.74
CA ASN A 48 -4.21 -15.52 14.74
C ASN A 48 -3.78 -15.94 13.31
N SER A 49 -4.72 -16.00 12.37
CA SER A 49 -4.43 -16.22 10.96
C SER A 49 -3.74 -15.01 10.28
N GLY A 50 -3.68 -13.85 10.94
CA GLY A 50 -3.08 -12.59 10.44
C GLY A 50 -1.54 -12.54 10.41
N GLY A 51 -0.84 -13.66 10.60
CA GLY A 51 0.62 -13.70 10.68
C GLY A 51 1.12 -13.17 12.02
N HIS A 52 2.03 -12.17 12.01
CA HIS A 52 2.34 -11.45 13.25
C HIS A 52 1.16 -10.59 13.66
N VAL A 53 0.86 -10.61 14.96
CA VAL A 53 -0.28 -9.92 15.57
C VAL A 53 0.22 -9.10 16.75
N LYS A 54 -0.30 -7.88 16.89
CA LYS A 54 -0.07 -7.05 18.09
C LYS A 54 -1.37 -6.43 18.57
N CYS A 55 -1.67 -6.61 19.85
CA CYS A 55 -2.78 -5.92 20.50
C CYS A 55 -2.41 -4.45 20.71
N ILE A 56 -3.30 -3.55 20.29
CA ILE A 56 -3.11 -2.09 20.36
C ILE A 56 -4.32 -1.42 21.02
N ASN A 57 -5.01 -2.14 21.89
CA ASN A 57 -6.26 -1.68 22.51
C ASN A 57 -6.10 -0.36 23.30
N ASN A 58 -4.90 -0.11 23.83
CA ASN A 58 -4.53 1.11 24.53
C ASN A 58 -4.60 2.38 23.65
N ILE A 59 -4.43 2.25 22.33
CA ILE A 59 -4.51 3.36 21.37
C ILE A 59 -5.73 3.27 20.43
N SER A 60 -6.66 2.36 20.68
CA SER A 60 -7.84 2.13 19.82
C SER A 60 -8.65 3.40 19.53
N LYS A 61 -8.70 4.35 20.46
CA LYS A 61 -9.44 5.62 20.33
C LYS A 61 -8.90 6.57 19.27
N ILE A 62 -7.61 6.48 18.93
CA ILE A 62 -6.96 7.34 17.92
C ILE A 62 -6.87 6.66 16.53
N MET A 63 -7.16 5.36 16.46
CA MET A 63 -7.22 4.59 15.22
C MET A 63 -8.47 4.97 14.39
N PRO A 64 -8.53 4.59 13.10
CA PRO A 64 -9.79 4.62 12.34
C PRO A 64 -10.92 3.93 13.10
N LYS A 65 -12.15 4.41 12.91
CA LYS A 65 -13.33 3.77 13.48
C LYS A 65 -13.73 2.61 12.56
N ILE A 66 -13.66 1.40 13.10
CA ILE A 66 -14.16 0.17 12.48
C ILE A 66 -15.03 -0.59 13.50
N GLU A 67 -15.96 -1.37 12.98
CA GLU A 67 -16.87 -2.23 13.73
C GLU A 67 -16.18 -3.53 14.19
N ARG A 68 -16.92 -4.32 14.98
CA ARG A 68 -16.43 -5.64 15.45
C ARG A 68 -16.36 -6.62 14.27
N ASN A 69 -15.38 -7.51 14.31
CA ASN A 69 -15.07 -8.46 13.22
C ASN A 69 -14.73 -7.77 11.88
N GLU A 70 -14.28 -6.52 11.92
CA GLU A 70 -13.89 -5.77 10.72
C GLU A 70 -12.36 -5.74 10.55
N VAL A 71 -11.93 -5.62 9.29
CA VAL A 71 -10.55 -5.52 8.85
C VAL A 71 -10.39 -4.29 7.98
N LEU A 72 -9.54 -3.36 8.40
CA LEU A 72 -9.10 -2.23 7.60
C LEU A 72 -7.72 -2.52 7.00
N ASN A 73 -7.60 -2.34 5.68
CA ASN A 73 -6.33 -2.37 4.98
C ASN A 73 -5.65 -0.99 5.09
N ILE A 74 -4.48 -0.94 5.72
CA ILE A 74 -3.76 0.31 5.97
C ILE A 74 -3.26 0.92 4.65
N ALA A 75 -2.87 0.10 3.68
CA ALA A 75 -2.41 0.61 2.38
C ALA A 75 -3.54 1.34 1.65
N GLU A 76 -4.73 0.75 1.61
CA GLU A 76 -5.91 1.34 0.98
C GLU A 76 -6.34 2.63 1.67
N GLU A 77 -6.37 2.65 3.01
CA GLU A 77 -6.68 3.85 3.80
C GLU A 77 -5.71 5.00 3.54
N LEU A 78 -4.44 4.69 3.26
CA LEU A 78 -3.40 5.68 2.94
C LEU A 78 -3.27 5.99 1.45
N GLY A 79 -4.03 5.32 0.57
CA GLY A 79 -3.88 5.45 -0.88
C GLY A 79 -2.53 4.92 -1.42
N ILE A 80 -1.90 3.97 -0.71
CA ILE A 80 -0.64 3.36 -1.14
C ILE A 80 -0.92 2.31 -2.22
N VAL A 81 -0.33 2.52 -3.40
CA VAL A 81 -0.44 1.60 -4.54
C VAL A 81 0.35 0.32 -4.28
N ASN A 82 -0.30 -0.83 -4.44
CA ASN A 82 0.36 -2.13 -4.44
C ASN A 82 0.99 -2.44 -5.81
N TRP A 83 2.19 -1.95 -6.02
CA TRP A 83 2.91 -2.06 -7.30
C TRP A 83 3.17 -3.49 -7.79
N SER A 84 3.12 -4.50 -6.91
CA SER A 84 3.27 -5.91 -7.32
C SER A 84 2.07 -6.46 -8.08
N GLU A 85 0.91 -5.80 -7.98
CA GLU A 85 -0.34 -6.18 -8.64
C GLU A 85 -0.69 -5.27 -9.82
N VAL A 86 0.10 -4.21 -10.06
CA VAL A 86 -0.10 -3.30 -11.19
C VAL A 86 0.21 -4.04 -12.51
N PRO A 87 -0.70 -4.07 -13.49
CA PRO A 87 -0.46 -4.71 -14.77
C PRO A 87 0.69 -4.06 -15.57
N VAL A 88 1.41 -4.88 -16.34
CA VAL A 88 2.37 -4.38 -17.34
C VAL A 88 1.64 -3.47 -18.32
N ASP A 89 2.31 -2.41 -18.74
CA ASP A 89 1.80 -1.36 -19.62
C ASP A 89 0.69 -0.48 -19.02
N THR A 90 0.48 -0.51 -17.69
CA THR A 90 -0.32 0.53 -17.04
C THR A 90 0.36 1.90 -17.18
N PRO A 91 -0.34 2.95 -17.66
CA PRO A 91 0.20 4.31 -17.70
C PRO A 91 0.47 4.83 -16.29
N ILE A 92 1.66 5.39 -16.08
CA ILE A 92 2.09 5.95 -14.79
C ILE A 92 2.90 7.23 -14.98
N PHE A 93 2.89 8.08 -13.97
CA PHE A 93 3.79 9.22 -13.85
C PHE A 93 5.02 8.83 -13.04
N VAL A 94 6.21 9.17 -13.53
CA VAL A 94 7.48 8.88 -12.83
C VAL A 94 8.44 10.06 -12.83
N ARG A 95 9.29 10.14 -11.81
CA ARG A 95 10.39 11.13 -11.68
C ARG A 95 11.47 10.64 -10.73
N ASN A 96 12.70 11.19 -10.84
CA ASN A 96 13.81 10.80 -9.95
C ASN A 96 13.99 11.72 -8.74
N SER A 97 13.48 12.94 -8.80
CA SER A 97 13.52 13.90 -7.70
C SER A 97 12.24 14.72 -7.62
N ILE A 98 12.02 15.39 -6.49
CA ILE A 98 10.85 16.24 -6.26
C ILE A 98 10.84 17.47 -7.19
N GLU A 99 12.00 17.89 -7.69
CA GLU A 99 12.18 19.04 -8.58
C GLU A 99 11.97 18.69 -10.07
N GLU A 100 12.01 17.40 -10.43
CA GLU A 100 11.76 16.96 -11.80
C GLU A 100 10.25 17.01 -12.15
N VAL A 101 9.97 17.40 -13.39
CA VAL A 101 8.64 17.27 -13.98
C VAL A 101 8.32 15.78 -14.14
N TRP A 102 7.07 15.42 -13.81
CA TRP A 102 6.54 14.07 -14.04
C TRP A 102 6.65 13.66 -15.50
N LYS A 103 7.15 12.45 -15.74
CA LYS A 103 7.26 11.85 -17.07
C LYS A 103 6.17 10.80 -17.22
N CYS A 104 5.40 10.87 -18.30
CA CYS A 104 4.45 9.82 -18.66
C CYS A 104 5.22 8.60 -19.16
N ARG A 105 5.00 7.45 -18.54
CA ARG A 105 5.62 6.17 -18.89
C ARG A 105 4.62 5.03 -18.73
N TYR A 106 5.04 3.85 -19.13
CA TYR A 106 4.29 2.61 -18.98
C TYR A 106 5.02 1.69 -18.00
N PHE A 107 4.29 1.19 -17.01
CA PHE A 107 4.80 0.25 -16.00
C PHE A 107 5.35 -1.01 -16.67
N ALA A 108 6.54 -1.44 -16.24
CA ALA A 108 7.18 -2.64 -16.75
C ALA A 108 7.24 -3.75 -15.70
N GLU A 109 7.67 -3.43 -14.48
CA GLU A 109 7.75 -4.37 -13.37
C GLU A 109 7.92 -3.65 -12.02
N TYR A 110 7.64 -4.38 -10.94
CA TYR A 110 7.96 -3.97 -9.58
C TYR A 110 8.89 -5.01 -8.95
N LYS A 111 10.08 -4.58 -8.54
CA LYS A 111 11.12 -5.47 -8.02
C LYS A 111 11.97 -4.77 -6.96
N ASP A 112 12.28 -5.48 -5.88
CA ASP A 112 13.13 -5.00 -4.78
C ASP A 112 12.67 -3.65 -4.20
N GLY A 113 11.35 -3.46 -4.11
CA GLY A 113 10.75 -2.22 -3.60
C GLY A 113 10.70 -1.07 -4.61
N LYS A 114 11.10 -1.29 -5.87
CA LYS A 114 11.26 -0.24 -6.87
C LYS A 114 10.37 -0.46 -8.08
N VAL A 115 9.86 0.65 -8.61
CA VAL A 115 9.04 0.69 -9.82
C VAL A 115 9.93 0.87 -11.04
N TYR A 116 9.69 0.06 -12.06
CA TYR A 116 10.38 0.10 -13.34
C TYR A 116 9.40 0.44 -14.46
N THR A 117 9.86 1.21 -15.44
CA THR A 117 9.10 1.50 -16.65
C THR A 117 9.87 1.12 -17.90
N TRP A 118 9.15 0.95 -18.99
CA TRP A 118 9.77 0.92 -20.31
C TRP A 118 10.43 2.26 -20.65
N ARG A 119 11.46 2.21 -21.50
CA ARG A 119 12.20 3.40 -21.94
C ARG A 119 11.36 4.22 -22.91
N ASP A 120 11.57 5.54 -22.89
CA ASP A 120 11.11 6.47 -23.92
C ASP A 120 9.62 6.38 -24.28
N GLY A 121 8.76 6.01 -23.32
CA GLY A 121 7.32 5.88 -23.54
C GLY A 121 6.91 4.63 -24.34
N LYS A 122 7.82 3.67 -24.51
CA LYS A 122 7.51 2.35 -25.09
C LYS A 122 6.59 1.54 -24.18
N THR A 123 6.09 0.43 -24.71
CA THR A 123 5.30 -0.60 -24.02
C THR A 123 5.97 -1.96 -24.21
N SER A 124 5.44 -3.00 -23.57
CA SER A 124 5.89 -4.38 -23.78
C SER A 124 5.86 -4.80 -25.25
N TRP A 125 4.94 -4.23 -26.04
CA TRP A 125 4.82 -4.49 -27.49
C TRP A 125 5.91 -3.81 -28.32
N SER A 126 6.23 -2.53 -28.04
CA SER A 126 7.19 -1.76 -28.83
C SER A 126 8.65 -1.92 -28.35
N ASN A 127 8.87 -2.53 -27.19
CA ASN A 127 10.20 -2.78 -26.62
C ASN A 127 10.82 -4.10 -27.11
N VAL A 128 10.73 -4.38 -28.42
CA VAL A 128 11.13 -5.66 -29.06
C VAL A 128 12.64 -5.91 -28.99
N ILE A 129 13.45 -4.84 -28.89
CA ILE A 129 14.90 -4.91 -28.74
C ILE A 129 15.21 -4.62 -27.28
N SER A 130 15.59 -5.66 -26.52
CA SER A 130 15.87 -5.77 -25.08
C SER A 130 16.44 -4.52 -24.36
N ASP A 131 15.72 -3.41 -24.33
CA ASP A 131 16.06 -2.30 -23.46
C ASP A 131 15.68 -2.68 -22.04
N ARG A 132 16.68 -2.73 -21.16
CA ARG A 132 16.43 -2.95 -19.74
C ARG A 132 15.49 -1.84 -19.22
N PRO A 133 14.41 -2.21 -18.50
CA PRO A 133 13.53 -1.25 -17.85
C PRO A 133 14.31 -0.27 -16.97
N VAL A 134 13.78 0.95 -16.86
CA VAL A 134 14.39 2.04 -16.09
C VAL A 134 13.71 2.13 -14.75
N VAL A 135 14.51 2.18 -13.69
CA VAL A 135 14.05 2.36 -12.32
C VAL A 135 13.82 3.83 -12.01
N TRP A 136 12.82 4.13 -11.18
CA TRP A 136 12.46 5.48 -10.79
C TRP A 136 12.43 5.66 -9.28
N GLY A 137 12.73 6.87 -8.80
CA GLY A 137 12.65 7.23 -7.38
C GLY A 137 11.22 7.43 -6.89
N TYR A 138 10.34 7.94 -7.75
CA TYR A 138 8.93 8.21 -7.46
C TYR A 138 8.05 7.73 -8.61
N ALA A 139 6.88 7.19 -8.27
CA ALA A 139 5.88 6.73 -9.22
C ALA A 139 4.46 6.96 -8.67
N GLU A 140 3.53 7.34 -9.55
CA GLU A 140 2.10 7.52 -9.28
C GLU A 140 1.31 6.91 -10.45
N LEU A 141 0.14 6.30 -10.17
CA LEU A 141 -0.76 5.86 -11.23
C LEU A 141 -1.23 7.08 -12.02
N ALA A 142 -1.26 7.00 -13.34
CA ALA A 142 -1.94 8.02 -14.12
C ALA A 142 -3.45 7.81 -13.97
N GLU A 143 -4.18 8.87 -13.57
CA GLU A 143 -5.64 8.87 -13.63
C GLU A 143 -6.11 8.79 -15.09
N GLU A 144 -7.24 8.12 -15.34
CA GLU A 144 -7.88 8.07 -16.67
C GLU A 144 -8.48 9.41 -17.08
#